data_AF-A0A812TXK9-F1
#
_entry.id   AF-A0A812TXK9-F1
#
_cell.length_a   1.000
_cell.length_b   1.000
_cell.length_c   1.000
_cell.angle_alpha   90.00
_cell.angle_beta   90.00
_cell.angle_gamma   90.00
#
_symmetry.space_group_name_H-M   'P 1'
#
loop_
_entity.id
_entity.type
_entity.pdbx_description
1 polymer ?
#
loop_
_entity_poly.entity_id
_entity_poly.type
_entity_poly.pdbx_seq_one_letter_code
_entity_poly.pdbx_strand_id
1 'polypeptide(L)'
;MSQTPGPVQEIRLQSTITLNGIVEMERATALPGLLTHVRPQRIADECQGAWVHVKKHSNLSIAVVQFPNSKIRDVVWQQSIAADGRFADFPSIRFDMKPHQEKVEAGGKREVPGALFVAWKGGNPIIARDLQCFFDRITAPMMEAFQPAGASVADVLLQGKRTLGPYSGTGSSGEDVVVLRLTRMARSPQVINLLLQSPVLEPCHERVRNSGCGVSPTWANGAKILVPGILAQDVHDAGVTLQDHHVLVYSSEIELVRRALAAMPCRERPKVAHHQDMGKMRKPRMPDADEPDFVVECSLRTYSSFGPNSTSGHCDRL
;
A
#
# COMPACT_ATOMS: atom_id res chain seq x y z
N MET A 1 55.33 -6.00 16.96
CA MET A 1 55.19 -4.53 16.76
C MET A 1 53.88 -4.30 16.04
N SER A 2 52.83 -3.95 16.77
CA SER A 2 51.46 -3.86 16.26
C SER A 2 51.21 -2.42 15.80
N GLN A 3 51.09 -2.19 14.49
CA GLN A 3 50.77 -0.88 13.93
C GLN A 3 49.26 -0.64 14.07
N THR A 4 48.90 0.37 14.87
CA THR A 4 47.53 0.88 14.94
C THR A 4 47.23 1.71 13.69
N PRO A 5 46.10 1.47 12.99
CA PRO A 5 45.70 2.27 11.84
C PRO A 5 45.38 3.71 12.29
N GLY A 6 45.99 4.68 11.61
CA GLY A 6 45.80 6.10 11.88
C GLY A 6 44.37 6.59 11.60
N PRO A 7 43.98 7.74 12.18
CA PRO A 7 42.63 8.26 12.07
C PRO A 7 42.29 8.61 10.61
N VAL A 8 41.14 8.12 10.15
CA VAL A 8 40.57 8.45 8.83
C VAL A 8 40.14 9.91 8.85
N GLN A 9 40.78 10.75 8.02
CA GLN A 9 40.37 12.14 7.86
C GLN A 9 39.10 12.22 7.03
N GLU A 10 38.01 12.65 7.67
CA GLU A 10 36.74 12.95 7.02
C GLU A 10 36.86 14.29 6.27
N ILE A 11 36.96 14.24 4.94
CA ILE A 11 37.00 15.44 4.11
C ILE A 11 35.58 16.00 4.00
N ARG A 12 35.26 17.02 4.81
CA ARG A 12 34.03 17.80 4.67
C ARG A 12 34.20 18.84 3.57
N LEU A 13 33.48 18.67 2.47
CA LEU A 13 33.36 19.69 1.43
C LEU A 13 32.52 20.85 1.98
N GLN A 14 33.07 22.07 1.94
CA GLN A 14 32.44 23.28 2.51
C GLN A 14 31.34 23.88 1.64
N SER A 15 31.10 23.35 0.44
CA SER A 15 30.06 23.85 -0.47
C SER A 15 29.53 22.74 -1.39
N THR A 16 28.27 22.91 -1.81
CA THR A 16 27.60 22.01 -2.74
C THR A 16 28.20 22.15 -4.14
N ILE A 17 28.94 21.14 -4.59
CA ILE A 17 29.46 21.11 -5.95
C ILE A 17 28.31 20.73 -6.89
N THR A 18 27.99 21.62 -7.83
CA THR A 18 26.95 21.38 -8.83
C THR A 18 27.65 20.96 -10.13
N LEU A 19 27.55 19.69 -10.49
CA LEU A 19 28.14 19.15 -11.71
C LEU A 19 27.12 19.26 -12.85
N ASN A 20 27.32 20.23 -13.73
CA ASN A 20 26.56 20.36 -14.97
C ASN A 20 27.39 19.73 -16.10
N GLY A 21 26.94 18.59 -16.61
CA GLY A 21 27.58 17.90 -17.72
C GLY A 21 26.61 16.94 -18.42
N ILE A 22 26.91 16.63 -19.67
CA ILE A 22 26.18 15.63 -20.46
C ILE A 22 26.83 14.28 -20.17
N VAL A 23 26.08 13.36 -19.57
CA VAL A 23 26.52 11.98 -19.37
C VAL A 23 26.12 11.19 -20.60
N GLU A 24 27.06 11.00 -21.54
CA GLU A 24 26.88 10.02 -22.60
C GLU A 24 27.13 8.62 -22.03
N MET A 25 26.07 7.85 -21.88
CA MET A 25 26.17 6.44 -21.52
C MET A 25 26.50 5.63 -22.76
N GLU A 26 27.78 5.27 -22.90
CA GLU A 26 28.23 4.36 -23.94
C GLU A 26 27.59 2.99 -23.72
N ARG A 27 26.72 2.56 -24.65
CA ARG A 27 26.06 1.25 -24.59
C ARG A 27 27.13 0.19 -24.87
N ALA A 28 27.56 -0.52 -23.84
CA ALA A 28 28.47 -1.66 -23.99
C ALA A 28 27.91 -2.64 -25.03
N THR A 29 28.66 -2.86 -26.11
CA THR A 29 28.39 -3.87 -27.13
C THR A 29 28.36 -5.24 -26.46
N ALA A 30 27.26 -5.97 -26.63
CA ALA A 30 27.10 -7.30 -26.03
C ALA A 30 28.26 -8.21 -26.46
N LEU A 31 29.00 -8.76 -25.50
CA LEU A 31 30.10 -9.70 -25.76
C LEU A 31 29.59 -10.90 -26.57
N PRO A 32 30.11 -11.15 -27.78
CA PRO A 32 29.74 -12.31 -28.57
C PRO A 32 30.30 -13.58 -27.91
N GLY A 33 29.42 -14.48 -27.45
CA GLY A 33 29.81 -15.81 -26.97
C GLY A 33 29.23 -16.23 -25.62
N LEU A 34 28.71 -15.31 -24.82
CA LEU A 34 27.86 -15.66 -23.68
C LEU A 34 26.43 -15.80 -24.20
N LEU A 35 26.05 -17.04 -24.57
CA LEU A 35 24.66 -17.48 -24.62
C LEU A 35 24.09 -17.30 -23.20
N THR A 36 23.78 -16.07 -22.85
CA THR A 36 22.93 -15.75 -21.72
C THR A 36 21.63 -16.44 -22.04
N HIS A 37 21.39 -17.56 -21.37
CA HIS A 37 20.10 -18.23 -21.37
C HIS A 37 19.13 -17.23 -20.73
N VAL A 38 18.62 -16.30 -21.54
CA VAL A 38 17.60 -15.36 -21.13
C VAL A 38 16.41 -16.26 -20.83
N ARG A 39 16.15 -16.46 -19.54
CA ARG A 39 14.96 -17.19 -19.12
C ARG A 39 13.79 -16.46 -19.77
N PRO A 40 12.97 -17.15 -20.59
CA PRO A 40 11.81 -16.51 -21.19
C PRO A 40 11.01 -15.81 -20.11
N GLN A 41 10.61 -14.57 -20.38
CA GLN A 41 9.86 -13.76 -19.43
C GLN A 41 8.67 -14.59 -18.95
N ARG A 42 8.61 -14.83 -17.64
CA ARG A 42 7.52 -15.60 -17.05
C ARG A 42 6.27 -14.74 -17.15
N ILE A 43 5.44 -15.03 -18.13
CA ILE A 43 4.11 -14.44 -18.24
C ILE A 43 3.31 -14.93 -17.04
N ALA A 44 2.66 -14.00 -16.36
CA ALA A 44 1.78 -14.28 -15.25
C ALA A 44 0.43 -13.61 -15.54
N ASP A 45 -0.63 -14.36 -15.34
CA ASP A 45 -1.99 -13.87 -15.47
C ASP A 45 -2.42 -13.31 -14.11
N GLU A 46 -2.86 -12.06 -14.07
CA GLU A 46 -3.31 -11.39 -12.86
C GLU A 46 -4.84 -11.21 -12.89
N CYS A 47 -5.50 -11.49 -11.77
CA CYS A 47 -6.94 -11.38 -11.64
C CYS A 47 -7.30 -10.76 -10.27
N GLN A 48 -8.00 -9.62 -10.30
CA GLN A 48 -8.46 -8.92 -9.11
C GLN A 48 -9.92 -9.31 -8.82
N GLY A 49 -10.14 -9.93 -7.67
CA GLY A 49 -11.46 -10.25 -7.12
C GLY A 49 -12.01 -9.14 -6.22
N ALA A 50 -13.18 -9.43 -5.63
CA ALA A 50 -13.83 -8.59 -4.64
C ALA A 50 -13.03 -8.50 -3.34
N TRP A 51 -12.38 -9.60 -2.96
CA TRP A 51 -11.64 -9.71 -1.70
C TRP A 51 -10.17 -10.09 -1.91
N VAL A 52 -9.89 -10.90 -2.93
CA VAL A 52 -8.54 -11.43 -3.16
C VAL A 52 -7.94 -10.97 -4.48
N HIS A 53 -6.61 -10.93 -4.53
CA HIS A 53 -5.86 -10.71 -5.76
C HIS A 53 -5.04 -11.96 -6.10
N VAL A 54 -5.19 -12.49 -7.31
CA VAL A 54 -4.54 -13.73 -7.76
C VAL A 54 -3.53 -13.42 -8.85
N LYS A 55 -2.29 -13.86 -8.63
CA LYS A 55 -1.22 -13.84 -9.63
C LYS A 55 -0.81 -15.27 -9.97
N LYS A 56 -1.26 -15.77 -11.12
CA LYS A 56 -1.02 -17.14 -11.60
C LYS A 56 0.11 -17.17 -12.62
N HIS A 57 1.02 -18.14 -12.51
CA HIS A 57 1.98 -18.38 -13.59
C HIS A 57 1.31 -19.15 -14.74
N SER A 58 1.36 -18.65 -15.97
CA SER A 58 0.55 -19.18 -17.08
C SER A 58 0.84 -20.66 -17.38
N ASN A 59 2.11 -21.08 -17.24
CA ASN A 59 2.58 -22.43 -17.57
C ASN A 59 2.79 -23.34 -16.35
N LEU A 60 2.46 -22.89 -15.14
CA LEU A 60 2.71 -23.65 -13.92
C LEU A 60 1.43 -23.79 -13.11
N SER A 61 1.28 -24.93 -12.44
CA SER A 61 0.18 -25.16 -11.49
C SER A 61 0.44 -24.47 -10.15
N ILE A 62 0.82 -23.18 -10.20
CA ILE A 62 1.11 -22.35 -9.03
C ILE A 62 0.53 -20.93 -9.20
N ALA A 63 0.13 -20.33 -8.09
CA ALA A 63 -0.32 -18.95 -7.98
C ALA A 63 0.09 -18.35 -6.63
N VAL A 64 0.13 -17.03 -6.57
CA VAL A 64 0.16 -16.25 -5.33
C VAL A 64 -1.20 -15.60 -5.15
N VAL A 65 -1.80 -15.76 -3.98
CA VAL A 65 -3.11 -15.22 -3.63
C VAL A 65 -2.94 -14.26 -2.47
N GLN A 66 -3.30 -12.99 -2.69
CA GLN A 66 -3.22 -11.95 -1.68
C GLN A 66 -4.62 -11.66 -1.12
N PHE A 67 -4.73 -11.72 0.20
CA PHE A 67 -5.95 -11.51 0.97
C PHE A 67 -5.95 -10.11 1.62
N PRO A 68 -7.11 -9.60 2.08
CA PRO A 68 -7.20 -8.29 2.72
C PRO A 68 -6.37 -8.16 4.01
N ASN A 69 -6.20 -9.26 4.75
CA ASN A 69 -5.40 -9.31 5.97
C ASN A 69 -4.84 -10.73 6.25
N SER A 70 -3.86 -10.82 7.15
CA SER A 70 -3.23 -12.10 7.54
C SER A 70 -4.17 -13.04 8.29
N LYS A 71 -5.13 -12.55 9.06
CA LYS A 71 -6.07 -13.40 9.81
C LYS A 71 -6.93 -14.24 8.87
N ILE A 72 -7.49 -13.61 7.83
CA ILE A 72 -8.29 -14.29 6.80
C ILE A 72 -7.44 -15.31 6.05
N ARG A 73 -6.25 -14.89 5.62
CA ARG A 73 -5.26 -15.78 5.00
C ARG A 73 -5.01 -17.02 5.85
N ASP A 74 -4.82 -16.85 7.15
CA ASP A 74 -4.54 -17.94 8.09
C ASP A 74 -5.75 -18.87 8.24
N VAL A 75 -6.97 -18.33 8.34
CA VAL A 75 -8.19 -19.15 8.38
C VAL A 75 -8.33 -19.99 7.11
N VAL A 76 -8.14 -19.40 5.93
CA VAL A 76 -8.19 -20.12 4.65
C VAL A 76 -7.10 -21.21 4.58
N TRP A 77 -5.89 -20.89 5.06
CA TRP A 77 -4.80 -21.85 5.11
C TRP A 77 -5.10 -23.02 6.06
N GLN A 78 -5.64 -22.75 7.26
CA GLN A 78 -6.04 -23.79 8.21
C GLN A 78 -7.17 -24.65 7.66
N GLN A 79 -8.16 -24.06 6.97
CA GLN A 79 -9.21 -24.82 6.27
C GLN A 79 -8.61 -25.75 5.21
N SER A 80 -7.62 -25.29 4.44
CA SER A 80 -6.92 -26.14 3.48
C SER A 80 -6.19 -27.30 4.15
N ILE A 81 -5.55 -27.08 5.30
CA ILE A 81 -4.87 -28.16 6.05
C ILE A 81 -5.89 -29.17 6.56
N ALA A 82 -6.98 -28.70 7.18
CA ALA A 82 -8.04 -29.56 7.71
C ALA A 82 -8.73 -30.40 6.62
N ALA A 83 -8.84 -29.87 5.40
CA ALA A 83 -9.42 -30.55 4.26
C ALA A 83 -8.41 -31.37 3.43
N ASP A 84 -7.16 -31.55 3.91
CA ASP A 84 -6.07 -32.21 3.19
C ASP A 84 -5.82 -31.65 1.77
N GLY A 85 -6.05 -30.34 1.61
CA GLY A 85 -5.95 -29.62 0.35
C GLY A 85 -7.05 -29.92 -0.66
N ARG A 86 -8.11 -30.64 -0.28
CA ARG A 86 -9.23 -30.98 -1.16
C ARG A 86 -10.40 -30.07 -0.88
N PHE A 87 -10.94 -29.46 -1.94
CA PHE A 87 -12.13 -28.61 -1.85
C PHE A 87 -13.22 -29.15 -2.75
N ALA A 88 -14.48 -29.00 -2.31
CA ALA A 88 -15.63 -29.52 -3.04
C ALA A 88 -15.75 -28.97 -4.47
N ASP A 89 -15.30 -27.72 -4.67
CA ASP A 89 -15.29 -27.05 -5.97
C ASP A 89 -14.29 -27.63 -6.97
N PHE A 90 -13.26 -28.33 -6.47
CA PHE A 90 -12.23 -28.94 -7.29
C PHE A 90 -11.98 -30.38 -6.83
N PRO A 91 -12.94 -31.29 -7.04
CA PRO A 91 -12.90 -32.63 -6.46
C PRO A 91 -11.72 -33.47 -6.98
N SER A 92 -11.22 -33.16 -8.19
CA SER A 92 -10.08 -33.83 -8.83
C SER A 92 -8.73 -33.16 -8.56
N ILE A 93 -8.70 -32.08 -7.76
CA ILE A 93 -7.50 -31.26 -7.55
C ILE A 93 -7.16 -31.25 -6.07
N ARG A 94 -5.86 -31.38 -5.78
CA ARG A 94 -5.33 -31.19 -4.43
C ARG A 94 -4.45 -29.96 -4.41
N PHE A 95 -4.78 -29.03 -3.54
CA PHE A 95 -4.02 -27.81 -3.28
C PHE A 95 -2.93 -28.04 -2.22
N ASP A 96 -1.75 -27.49 -2.44
CA ASP A 96 -0.67 -27.34 -1.46
C ASP A 96 -0.51 -25.84 -1.19
N MET A 97 -0.99 -25.40 -0.04
CA MET A 97 -1.01 -23.99 0.36
C MET A 97 0.01 -23.72 1.46
N LYS A 98 0.78 -22.65 1.31
CA LYS A 98 1.80 -22.21 2.28
C LYS A 98 1.84 -20.69 2.37
N PRO A 99 2.24 -20.10 3.53
CA PRO A 99 2.50 -18.66 3.61
C PRO A 99 3.52 -18.23 2.55
N HIS A 100 3.21 -17.15 1.83
CA HIS A 100 4.09 -16.66 0.77
C HIS A 100 5.35 -16.02 1.36
N GLN A 101 6.51 -16.31 0.76
CA GLN A 101 7.80 -15.75 1.16
C GLN A 101 8.47 -15.09 -0.04
N GLU A 102 8.94 -13.87 0.17
CA GLU A 102 9.76 -13.11 -0.79
C GLU A 102 11.24 -13.22 -0.43
N LYS A 103 12.10 -13.24 -1.45
CA LYS A 103 13.55 -13.17 -1.28
C LYS A 103 13.94 -11.73 -0.98
N VAL A 104 14.65 -11.51 0.12
CA VAL A 104 15.23 -10.21 0.50
C VAL A 104 16.64 -10.12 -0.11
N GLU A 105 17.10 -8.90 -0.41
CA GLU A 105 18.40 -8.64 -1.06
C GLU A 105 19.59 -9.27 -0.29
N ALA A 106 19.50 -9.33 1.04
CA ALA A 106 20.49 -9.98 1.90
C ALA A 106 20.50 -11.53 1.83
N GLY A 107 19.79 -12.14 0.87
CA GLY A 107 19.68 -13.59 0.73
C GLY A 107 18.68 -14.25 1.69
N GLY A 108 18.10 -13.50 2.62
CA GLY A 108 17.04 -13.96 3.52
C GLY A 108 15.70 -14.17 2.81
N LYS A 109 14.76 -14.82 3.51
CA LYS A 109 13.35 -14.90 3.11
C LYS A 109 12.51 -14.12 4.11
N ARG A 110 11.55 -13.34 3.61
CA ARG A 110 10.58 -12.60 4.41
C ARG A 110 9.19 -13.07 4.04
N GLU A 111 8.39 -13.45 5.04
CA GLU A 111 6.98 -13.75 4.83
C GLU A 111 6.23 -12.48 4.39
N VAL A 112 5.37 -12.60 3.39
CA VAL A 112 4.50 -11.52 2.92
C VAL A 112 3.17 -11.61 3.67
N PRO A 113 2.86 -10.64 4.55
CA PRO A 113 1.62 -10.66 5.31
C PRO A 113 0.41 -10.70 4.38
N GLY A 114 -0.54 -11.59 4.68
CA GLY A 114 -1.77 -11.70 3.89
C GLY A 114 -1.62 -12.38 2.53
N ALA A 115 -0.47 -12.95 2.18
CA ALA A 115 -0.31 -13.71 0.93
C ALA A 115 -0.10 -15.21 1.16
N LEU A 116 -0.75 -16.04 0.33
CA LEU A 116 -0.50 -17.48 0.23
C LEU A 116 0.14 -17.82 -1.11
N PHE A 117 1.12 -18.71 -1.05
CA PHE A 117 1.56 -19.49 -2.20
C PHE A 117 0.65 -20.72 -2.32
N VAL A 118 0.07 -20.90 -3.50
CA VAL A 118 -0.88 -21.97 -3.80
C VAL A 118 -0.33 -22.78 -4.97
N ALA A 119 0.01 -24.04 -4.73
CA ALA A 119 0.30 -25.00 -5.78
C ALA A 119 -0.86 -26.00 -5.88
N TRP A 120 -1.02 -26.65 -7.03
CA TRP A 120 -2.00 -27.74 -7.15
C TRP A 120 -1.53 -28.87 -8.06
N LYS A 121 -2.11 -30.05 -7.84
CA LYS A 121 -1.87 -31.26 -8.63
C LYS A 121 -3.18 -31.94 -9.00
N GLY A 122 -3.21 -32.53 -10.19
CA GLY A 122 -4.38 -33.23 -10.74
C GLY A 122 -5.38 -32.29 -11.40
N GLY A 123 -6.31 -32.89 -12.15
CA GLY A 123 -7.43 -32.21 -12.80
C GLY A 123 -7.06 -31.38 -14.04
N ASN A 124 -8.04 -30.62 -14.50
CA ASN A 124 -7.90 -29.70 -15.63
C ASN A 124 -7.06 -28.47 -15.25
N PRO A 125 -6.43 -27.79 -16.22
CA PRO A 125 -5.76 -26.52 -15.99
C PRO A 125 -6.73 -25.51 -15.35
N ILE A 126 -6.36 -24.97 -14.19
CA ILE A 126 -7.12 -23.90 -13.55
C ILE A 126 -6.61 -22.56 -14.10
N ILE A 127 -7.51 -21.70 -14.58
CA ILE A 127 -7.13 -20.33 -14.97
C ILE A 127 -7.18 -19.38 -13.77
N ALA A 128 -6.53 -18.21 -13.87
CA ALA A 128 -6.46 -17.27 -12.76
C ALA A 128 -7.85 -16.84 -12.24
N ARG A 129 -8.83 -16.75 -13.14
CA ARG A 129 -10.22 -16.38 -12.83
C ARG A 129 -10.91 -17.42 -11.94
N ASP A 130 -10.73 -18.71 -12.20
CA ASP A 130 -11.37 -19.77 -11.40
C ASP A 130 -10.83 -19.76 -9.97
N LEU A 131 -9.50 -19.57 -9.82
CA LEU A 131 -8.87 -19.39 -8.50
C LEU A 131 -9.43 -18.16 -7.79
N GLN A 132 -9.55 -17.03 -8.49
CA GLN A 132 -10.09 -15.79 -7.93
C GLN A 132 -11.53 -15.99 -7.45
N CYS A 133 -12.43 -16.55 -8.26
CA CYS A 133 -13.81 -16.83 -7.88
C CYS A 133 -13.89 -17.77 -6.66
N PHE A 134 -13.06 -18.81 -6.63
CA PHE A 134 -12.98 -19.75 -5.52
C PHE A 134 -12.57 -19.06 -4.21
N PHE A 135 -11.47 -18.31 -4.23
CA PHE A 135 -10.96 -17.65 -3.02
C PHE A 135 -11.86 -16.50 -2.57
N ASP A 136 -12.49 -15.75 -3.48
CA ASP A 136 -13.48 -14.73 -3.10
C ASP A 136 -14.66 -15.35 -2.36
N ARG A 137 -15.20 -16.47 -2.84
CA ARG A 137 -16.33 -17.14 -2.21
C ARG A 137 -15.99 -17.71 -0.82
N ILE A 138 -14.81 -18.30 -0.66
CA ILE A 138 -14.36 -18.78 0.68
C ILE A 138 -14.11 -17.58 1.62
N THR A 139 -13.62 -16.47 1.09
CA THR A 139 -13.28 -15.29 1.88
C THR A 139 -14.51 -14.48 2.27
N ALA A 140 -15.58 -14.48 1.46
CA ALA A 140 -16.76 -13.63 1.66
C ALA A 140 -17.43 -13.77 3.04
N PRO A 141 -17.72 -14.98 3.57
CA PRO A 141 -18.33 -15.11 4.91
C PRO A 141 -17.41 -14.61 6.02
N MET A 142 -16.09 -14.76 5.84
CA MET A 142 -15.11 -14.22 6.78
C MET A 142 -15.12 -12.70 6.72
N MET A 143 -15.16 -12.12 5.52
CA MET A 143 -15.25 -10.67 5.36
C MET A 143 -16.54 -10.09 5.93
N GLU A 144 -17.65 -10.82 5.86
CA GLU A 144 -18.91 -10.45 6.50
C GLU A 144 -18.81 -10.54 8.03
N ALA A 145 -18.19 -11.60 8.57
CA ALA A 145 -17.98 -11.74 10.02
C ALA A 145 -16.92 -10.76 10.57
N PHE A 146 -15.94 -10.40 9.75
CA PHE A 146 -14.92 -9.38 10.01
C PHE A 146 -15.35 -8.01 9.54
N GLN A 147 -16.58 -7.83 9.03
CA GLN A 147 -17.13 -6.49 9.02
C GLN A 147 -17.10 -6.06 10.48
N PRO A 148 -16.29 -5.05 10.85
CA PRO A 148 -16.50 -4.44 12.13
C PRO A 148 -17.98 -4.07 12.14
N ALA A 149 -18.65 -4.20 13.28
CA ALA A 149 -19.99 -3.64 13.49
C ALA A 149 -20.00 -2.09 13.37
N GLY A 150 -19.10 -1.52 12.56
CA GLY A 150 -18.85 -0.13 12.23
C GLY A 150 -18.82 0.08 10.72
N ALA A 151 -19.69 -0.60 9.97
CA ALA A 151 -20.06 -0.17 8.60
C ALA A 151 -20.73 1.23 8.57
N SER A 152 -20.73 1.94 9.69
CA SER A 152 -20.77 3.38 9.68
C SER A 152 -19.82 3.91 10.78
N VAL A 153 -18.56 4.12 10.40
CA VAL A 153 -17.61 5.00 11.11
C VAL A 153 -18.26 6.35 11.42
N ALA A 154 -19.17 6.80 10.55
CA ALA A 154 -20.06 7.94 10.82
C ALA A 154 -21.07 7.63 11.94
N ASP A 155 -21.78 6.50 11.93
CA ASP A 155 -22.81 6.21 12.94
C ASP A 155 -22.22 6.00 14.34
N VAL A 156 -21.03 5.42 14.48
CA VAL A 156 -20.38 5.27 15.79
C VAL A 156 -19.94 6.64 16.35
N LEU A 157 -19.38 7.51 15.50
CA LEU A 157 -19.10 8.90 15.87
C LEU A 157 -20.38 9.73 16.13
N LEU A 158 -21.48 9.45 15.41
CA LEU A 158 -22.77 10.13 15.53
C LEU A 158 -23.60 9.63 16.73
N GLN A 159 -23.48 8.36 17.11
CA GLN A 159 -24.21 7.77 18.25
C GLN A 159 -23.46 7.99 19.57
N GLY A 160 -22.11 7.98 19.56
CA GLY A 160 -21.31 8.23 20.76
C GLY A 160 -21.48 9.63 21.36
N LYS A 161 -21.92 10.61 20.56
CA LYS A 161 -22.08 12.01 21.00
C LYS A 161 -23.53 12.41 21.32
N ARG A 162 -24.44 11.44 21.52
CA ARG A 162 -25.81 11.70 21.99
C ARG A 162 -26.02 11.47 23.50
N THR A 163 -25.01 11.01 24.23
CA THR A 163 -25.21 10.48 25.59
C THR A 163 -24.54 11.30 26.71
N LEU A 164 -24.19 12.56 26.49
CA LEU A 164 -23.69 13.43 27.57
C LEU A 164 -24.34 14.82 27.53
N GLY A 165 -25.46 14.95 28.26
CA GLY A 165 -25.88 16.22 28.87
C GLY A 165 -27.18 16.83 28.34
N PRO A 166 -28.22 17.03 29.18
CA PRO A 166 -29.45 17.74 28.82
C PRO A 166 -29.30 19.28 28.65
N TYR A 167 -28.09 19.80 28.37
CA TYR A 167 -27.81 21.24 28.33
C TYR A 167 -27.23 21.77 27.00
N SER A 168 -27.57 21.16 25.87
CA SER A 168 -27.30 21.79 24.56
C SER A 168 -28.53 21.72 23.67
N GLY A 169 -29.54 22.49 24.05
CA GLY A 169 -30.62 22.91 23.17
C GLY A 169 -30.08 23.92 22.16
N THR A 170 -29.66 23.44 21.00
CA THR A 170 -29.71 24.13 19.71
C THR A 170 -29.46 23.06 18.67
N GLY A 171 -30.43 22.84 17.78
CA GLY A 171 -30.44 21.75 16.81
C GLY A 171 -29.34 21.90 15.76
N SER A 172 -28.11 21.54 16.13
CA SER A 172 -27.02 21.35 15.19
C SER A 172 -27.36 20.13 14.35
N SER A 173 -27.76 20.36 13.10
CA SER A 173 -27.75 19.34 12.06
C SER A 173 -26.41 18.62 12.13
N GLY A 174 -26.40 17.37 12.57
CA GLY A 174 -25.18 16.61 12.81
C GLY A 174 -24.39 16.51 11.51
N GLU A 175 -23.37 17.36 11.37
CA GLU A 175 -22.49 17.33 10.20
C GLU A 175 -21.62 16.07 10.29
N ASP A 176 -21.63 15.26 9.23
CA ASP A 176 -20.86 14.02 9.18
C ASP A 176 -19.36 14.31 9.21
N VAL A 177 -18.62 13.61 10.07
CA VAL A 177 -17.16 13.67 10.11
C VAL A 177 -16.59 12.63 9.13
N VAL A 178 -15.69 13.07 8.26
CA VAL A 178 -15.05 12.23 7.25
C VAL A 178 -13.53 12.23 7.39
N VAL A 179 -12.92 11.09 7.07
CA VAL A 179 -11.47 10.93 7.00
C VAL A 179 -11.02 11.01 5.55
N LEU A 180 -10.32 12.09 5.22
CA LEU A 180 -9.69 12.29 3.92
C LEU A 180 -8.27 11.73 3.93
N ARG A 181 -7.89 11.08 2.84
CA ARG A 181 -6.54 10.63 2.57
C ARG A 181 -5.92 11.52 1.50
N LEU A 182 -4.85 12.21 1.88
CA LEU A 182 -3.99 12.89 0.93
C LEU A 182 -3.05 11.88 0.28
N THR A 183 -2.92 11.96 -1.03
CA THR A 183 -2.06 11.06 -1.80
C THR A 183 -0.64 11.62 -1.89
N ARG A 184 -0.04 11.63 -3.09
CA ARG A 184 1.33 12.11 -3.34
C ARG A 184 1.61 13.43 -2.59
N MET A 185 2.81 13.57 -2.06
CA MET A 185 3.28 14.79 -1.36
C MET A 185 2.56 15.13 -0.03
N ALA A 186 1.72 14.26 0.53
CA ALA A 186 1.03 14.51 1.80
C ALA A 186 1.96 14.91 2.96
N ARG A 187 3.19 14.39 2.98
CA ARG A 187 4.20 14.66 4.03
C ARG A 187 5.10 15.85 3.70
N SER A 188 4.89 16.50 2.56
CA SER A 188 5.73 17.63 2.19
C SER A 188 5.50 18.79 3.18
N PRO A 189 6.56 19.52 3.58
CA PRO A 189 6.42 20.68 4.45
C PRO A 189 5.45 21.73 3.89
N GLN A 190 5.40 21.87 2.57
CA GLN A 190 4.48 22.77 1.88
C GLN A 190 3.01 22.40 2.12
N VAL A 191 2.63 21.13 1.96
CA VAL A 191 1.26 20.66 2.23
C VAL A 191 0.90 20.83 3.70
N ILE A 192 1.83 20.50 4.61
CA ILE A 192 1.62 20.66 6.05
C ILE A 192 1.37 22.13 6.39
N ASN A 193 2.23 23.05 5.92
CA ASN A 193 2.07 24.48 6.16
C ASN A 193 0.75 25.00 5.58
N LEU A 194 0.38 24.55 4.38
CA LEU A 194 -0.86 24.95 3.73
C LEU A 194 -2.09 24.52 4.54
N LEU A 195 -2.11 23.30 5.08
CA LEU A 195 -3.22 22.85 5.93
C LEU A 195 -3.29 23.59 7.28
N LEU A 196 -2.14 24.06 7.79
CA LEU A 196 -2.05 24.74 9.09
C LEU A 196 -2.26 26.26 9.01
N GLN A 197 -2.00 26.88 7.85
CA GLN A 197 -1.91 28.35 7.71
C GLN A 197 -2.77 28.91 6.57
N SER A 198 -3.45 28.07 5.79
CA SER A 198 -4.27 28.57 4.68
C SER A 198 -5.44 29.40 5.21
N PRO A 199 -5.63 30.65 4.72
CA PRO A 199 -6.75 31.49 5.12
C PRO A 199 -8.10 30.90 4.71
N VAL A 200 -8.13 29.99 3.73
CA VAL A 200 -9.33 29.27 3.32
C VAL A 200 -9.84 28.33 4.42
N LEU A 201 -8.95 27.87 5.31
CA LEU A 201 -9.25 26.96 6.41
C LEU A 201 -9.37 27.68 7.76
N GLU A 202 -9.23 29.01 7.81
CA GLU A 202 -9.31 29.77 9.07
C GLU A 202 -10.62 29.52 9.83
N PRO A 203 -11.82 29.43 9.20
CA PRO A 203 -13.04 29.09 9.93
C PRO A 203 -12.97 27.72 10.62
N CYS A 204 -12.29 26.74 10.02
CA CYS A 204 -12.07 25.43 10.63
C CYS A 204 -11.07 25.53 11.79
N HIS A 205 -9.97 26.26 11.60
CA HIS A 205 -8.95 26.48 12.63
C HIS A 205 -9.51 27.20 13.84
N GLU A 206 -10.32 28.25 13.64
CA GLU A 206 -10.96 29.01 14.70
C GLU A 206 -11.92 28.13 15.51
N ARG A 207 -12.74 27.29 14.86
CA ARG A 207 -13.62 26.35 15.58
C ARG A 207 -12.85 25.35 16.44
N VAL A 208 -11.76 24.77 15.92
CA VAL A 208 -10.89 23.84 16.67
C VAL A 208 -10.18 24.56 17.83
N ARG A 209 -9.70 25.79 17.60
CA ARG A 209 -9.03 26.62 18.62
C ARG A 209 -10.00 27.02 19.73
N ASN A 210 -11.22 27.42 19.38
CA ASN A 210 -12.27 27.81 20.33
C ASN A 210 -12.74 26.63 21.20
N SER A 211 -12.58 25.38 20.72
CA SER A 211 -12.82 24.19 21.54
C SER A 211 -11.63 23.78 22.40
N GLY A 212 -10.54 24.56 22.44
CA GLY A 212 -9.31 24.23 23.16
C GLY A 212 -8.54 23.05 22.56
N CYS A 213 -8.85 22.67 21.32
CA CYS A 213 -8.19 21.58 20.63
C CYS A 213 -7.07 22.11 19.72
N GLY A 214 -6.06 21.27 19.46
CA GLY A 214 -5.02 21.56 18.47
C GLY A 214 -5.35 20.93 17.12
N VAL A 215 -5.00 21.59 16.01
CA VAL A 215 -5.18 21.06 14.64
C VAL A 215 -4.27 19.85 14.36
N SER A 216 -3.14 19.73 15.05
CA SER A 216 -2.20 18.62 14.88
C SER A 216 -1.85 18.02 16.25
N PRO A 217 -2.80 17.35 16.92
CA PRO A 217 -2.56 16.82 18.25
C PRO A 217 -1.57 15.65 18.21
N THR A 218 -0.81 15.46 19.29
CA THR A 218 0.26 14.46 19.36
C THR A 218 -0.26 13.02 19.25
N TRP A 219 -1.50 12.77 19.68
CA TRP A 219 -2.14 11.45 19.62
C TRP A 219 -2.53 11.02 18.19
N ALA A 220 -2.57 11.95 17.22
CA ALA A 220 -3.10 11.68 15.88
C ALA A 220 -2.04 11.25 14.85
N ASN A 221 -0.84 10.85 15.27
CA ASN A 221 0.25 10.37 14.39
C ASN A 221 0.56 11.32 13.21
N GLY A 222 0.48 12.63 13.43
CA GLY A 222 0.72 13.65 12.41
C GLY A 222 -0.48 13.98 11.52
N ALA A 223 -1.63 13.32 11.68
CA ALA A 223 -2.87 13.69 11.00
C ALA A 223 -3.33 15.10 11.38
N LYS A 224 -4.13 15.72 10.52
CA LYS A 224 -4.70 17.06 10.74
C LYS A 224 -6.17 16.94 11.10
N ILE A 225 -6.56 17.52 12.23
CA ILE A 225 -7.91 17.45 12.79
C ILE A 225 -8.53 18.85 12.68
N LEU A 226 -9.44 19.02 11.73
CA LEU A 226 -10.16 20.28 11.50
C LEU A 226 -11.59 20.24 12.07
N VAL A 227 -11.87 19.25 12.93
CA VAL A 227 -13.17 19.06 13.58
C VAL A 227 -13.01 19.23 15.09
N PRO A 228 -13.75 20.16 15.74
CA PRO A 228 -13.62 20.40 17.16
C PRO A 228 -14.13 19.24 18.01
N GLY A 229 -13.48 19.04 19.18
CA GLY A 229 -13.94 18.10 20.19
C GLY A 229 -13.92 16.63 19.78
N ILE A 230 -12.98 16.24 18.90
CA ILE A 230 -12.65 14.85 18.60
C ILE A 230 -11.53 14.40 19.54
N LEU A 231 -11.75 13.28 20.23
CA LEU A 231 -10.79 12.66 21.12
C LEU A 231 -10.11 11.46 20.45
N ALA A 232 -8.95 11.07 20.98
CA ALA A 232 -8.26 9.86 20.54
C ALA A 232 -9.13 8.60 20.67
N GLN A 233 -9.96 8.55 21.72
CA GLN A 233 -10.88 7.45 21.97
C GLN A 233 -11.93 7.32 20.86
N ASP A 234 -12.51 8.44 20.40
CA ASP A 234 -13.53 8.43 19.35
C ASP A 234 -12.99 7.82 18.04
N VAL A 235 -11.74 8.14 17.71
CA VAL A 235 -11.03 7.63 16.53
C VAL A 235 -10.72 6.14 16.68
N HIS A 236 -10.30 5.72 17.88
CA HIS A 236 -10.02 4.33 18.21
C HIS A 236 -11.29 3.47 18.17
N ASP A 237 -12.38 3.95 18.77
CA ASP A 237 -13.68 3.25 18.80
C ASP A 237 -14.29 3.14 17.40
N ALA A 238 -14.00 4.11 16.53
CA ALA A 238 -14.34 4.04 15.11
C ALA A 238 -13.46 3.06 14.31
N GLY A 239 -12.45 2.43 14.91
CA GLY A 239 -11.56 1.48 14.25
C GLY A 239 -10.63 2.12 13.21
N VAL A 240 -10.43 3.44 13.26
CA VAL A 240 -9.62 4.17 12.29
C VAL A 240 -8.20 4.36 12.82
N THR A 241 -7.20 3.89 12.09
CA THR A 241 -5.79 4.19 12.41
C THR A 241 -5.34 5.45 11.67
N LEU A 242 -5.17 6.55 12.39
CA LEU A 242 -4.68 7.80 11.82
C LEU A 242 -3.19 7.74 11.46
N GLN A 243 -2.84 8.43 10.37
CA GLN A 243 -1.50 8.56 9.84
C GLN A 243 -1.28 10.00 9.36
N ASP A 244 -0.03 10.37 9.13
CA ASP A 244 0.42 11.70 8.71
C ASP A 244 -0.29 12.30 7.48
N HIS A 245 -0.82 11.45 6.61
CA HIS A 245 -1.53 11.84 5.39
C HIS A 245 -3.05 11.85 5.53
N HIS A 246 -3.58 11.65 6.74
CA HIS A 246 -4.99 11.76 7.03
C HIS A 246 -5.38 13.18 7.48
N VAL A 247 -6.56 13.61 7.03
CA VAL A 247 -7.19 14.87 7.44
C VAL A 247 -8.63 14.57 7.84
N LEU A 248 -9.01 14.93 9.07
CA LEU A 248 -10.39 14.83 9.57
C LEU A 248 -11.08 16.17 9.37
N VAL A 249 -12.18 16.16 8.63
CA VAL A 249 -13.02 17.34 8.35
C VAL A 249 -14.49 16.99 8.41
N TYR A 250 -15.37 17.98 8.52
CA TYR A 250 -16.79 17.76 8.22
C TYR A 250 -16.99 17.53 6.72
N SER A 251 -18.01 16.76 6.35
CA SER A 251 -18.36 16.45 4.97
C SER A 251 -18.66 17.70 4.15
N SER A 252 -19.26 18.72 4.78
CA SER A 252 -19.53 20.04 4.21
C SER A 252 -18.26 20.85 3.88
N GLU A 253 -17.11 20.50 4.47
CA GLU A 253 -15.86 21.27 4.38
C GLU A 253 -14.78 20.65 3.48
N ILE A 254 -15.08 19.52 2.84
CA ILE A 254 -14.14 18.84 1.93
C ILE A 254 -13.66 19.81 0.83
N GLU A 255 -14.55 20.67 0.32
CA GLU A 255 -14.20 21.66 -0.71
C GLU A 255 -13.25 22.75 -0.21
N LEU A 256 -13.29 23.10 1.09
CA LEU A 256 -12.32 24.05 1.67
C LEU A 256 -10.92 23.46 1.65
N VAL A 257 -10.78 22.16 1.97
CA VAL A 257 -9.48 21.45 1.88
C VAL A 257 -9.00 21.39 0.44
N ARG A 258 -9.88 21.05 -0.52
CA ARG A 258 -9.52 21.02 -1.94
C ARG A 258 -9.08 22.39 -2.45
N ARG A 259 -9.80 23.45 -2.08
CA ARG A 259 -9.44 24.84 -2.40
C ARG A 259 -8.12 25.26 -1.79
N ALA A 260 -7.85 24.91 -0.52
CA ALA A 260 -6.57 25.19 0.10
C ALA A 260 -5.42 24.53 -0.69
N LEU A 261 -5.54 23.23 -0.99
CA LEU A 261 -4.57 22.50 -1.81
C LEU A 261 -4.45 23.05 -3.24
N ALA A 262 -5.49 23.72 -3.75
CA ALA A 262 -5.47 24.32 -5.09
C ALA A 262 -4.48 25.49 -5.22
N ALA A 263 -4.00 26.06 -4.13
CA ALA A 263 -2.93 27.05 -4.14
C ALA A 263 -1.58 26.47 -4.61
N MET A 264 -1.41 25.14 -4.56
CA MET A 264 -0.17 24.47 -5.02
C MET A 264 -0.17 24.23 -6.53
N PRO A 265 1.02 24.21 -7.18
CA PRO A 265 1.19 23.76 -8.56
C PRO A 265 0.61 22.36 -8.77
N CYS A 266 0.01 22.12 -9.95
CA CYS A 266 -0.75 20.90 -10.23
C CYS A 266 0.05 19.59 -10.06
N ARG A 267 1.38 19.62 -10.26
CA ARG A 267 2.27 18.45 -10.14
C ARG A 267 2.60 18.07 -8.70
N GLU A 268 2.60 19.06 -7.80
CA GLU A 268 2.93 18.90 -6.38
C GLU A 268 1.67 18.77 -5.51
N ARG A 269 0.52 19.20 -6.05
CA ARG A 269 -0.78 19.16 -5.40
C ARG A 269 -1.19 17.71 -5.06
N PRO A 270 -1.37 17.36 -3.78
CA PRO A 270 -1.94 16.09 -3.39
C PRO A 270 -3.37 15.93 -3.91
N LYS A 271 -3.71 14.73 -4.39
CA LYS A 271 -5.13 14.38 -4.59
C LYS A 271 -5.76 14.01 -3.26
N VAL A 272 -6.99 14.44 -3.07
CA VAL A 272 -7.85 14.11 -1.92
C VAL A 272 -8.71 12.90 -2.30
N ALA A 273 -8.59 11.81 -1.56
CA ALA A 273 -9.45 10.63 -1.67
C ALA A 273 -10.19 10.38 -0.35
N HIS A 274 -11.39 9.80 -0.38
CA HIS A 274 -11.99 9.28 0.85
C HIS A 274 -11.23 8.04 1.29
N HIS A 275 -10.97 7.93 2.60
CA HIS A 275 -10.28 6.76 3.15
C HIS A 275 -11.02 5.44 2.82
N GLN A 276 -12.36 5.49 2.80
CA GLN A 276 -13.23 4.33 2.48
C GLN A 276 -13.18 3.89 1.01
N ASP A 277 -12.85 4.78 0.08
CA ASP A 277 -12.89 4.50 -1.37
C ASP A 277 -11.65 3.75 -1.88
N MET A 278 -10.58 3.69 -1.08
CA MET A 278 -9.31 3.11 -1.51
C MET A 278 -9.33 1.58 -1.62
N GLY A 279 -10.32 0.90 -1.02
CA GLY A 279 -10.57 -0.52 -1.28
C GLY A 279 -11.23 -0.79 -2.64
N LYS A 280 -11.80 0.23 -3.28
CA LYS A 280 -12.55 0.11 -4.54
C LYS A 280 -11.84 0.78 -5.73
N MET A 281 -10.84 1.64 -5.49
CA MET A 281 -10.10 2.33 -6.55
C MET A 281 -8.89 1.53 -7.07
N ARG A 282 -9.14 0.66 -8.05
CA ARG A 282 -8.49 0.59 -9.37
C ARG A 282 -8.94 -0.69 -10.11
N LYS A 283 -9.94 -0.55 -10.99
CA LYS A 283 -9.82 -1.25 -12.28
C LYS A 283 -8.78 -0.46 -13.09
N PRO A 284 -7.74 -1.10 -13.65
CA PRO A 284 -6.99 -0.48 -14.73
C PRO A 284 -8.02 -0.02 -15.77
N ARG A 285 -7.95 1.25 -16.18
CA ARG A 285 -8.67 1.68 -17.38
C ARG A 285 -8.13 0.79 -18.49
N MET A 286 -8.94 -0.16 -18.98
CA MET A 286 -8.54 -0.86 -20.20
C MET A 286 -8.48 0.22 -21.29
N PRO A 287 -7.39 0.27 -22.06
CA PRO A 287 -7.32 1.17 -23.21
C PRO A 287 -8.49 0.83 -24.13
N ASP A 288 -9.17 1.86 -24.64
CA ASP A 288 -10.16 1.70 -25.69
C ASP A 288 -9.45 1.05 -26.90
N ALA A 289 -10.11 0.09 -27.55
CA ALA A 289 -9.50 -0.83 -28.52
C ALA A 289 -8.91 -0.17 -29.79
N ASP A 290 -9.04 1.15 -29.94
CA ASP A 290 -8.64 1.90 -31.12
C ASP A 290 -7.55 2.97 -30.85
N GLU A 291 -6.98 3.05 -29.64
CA GLU A 291 -5.87 3.97 -29.38
C GLU A 291 -4.53 3.27 -29.72
N PRO A 292 -3.74 3.78 -30.70
CA PRO A 292 -2.47 3.14 -31.06
C PRO A 292 -1.49 3.18 -29.88
N ASP A 293 -1.03 2.00 -29.47
CA ASP A 293 0.03 1.80 -28.48
C ASP A 293 1.28 2.60 -28.88
N PHE A 294 1.54 3.74 -28.22
CA PHE A 294 2.89 4.27 -28.18
C PHE A 294 3.66 3.48 -27.13
N VAL A 295 4.35 2.45 -27.60
CA VAL A 295 5.32 1.69 -26.81
C VAL A 295 6.45 2.62 -26.41
N VAL A 296 6.41 3.12 -25.18
CA VAL A 296 7.58 3.76 -24.58
C VAL A 296 8.49 2.65 -24.08
N GLU A 297 9.45 2.25 -24.93
CA GLU A 297 10.53 1.34 -24.57
C GLU A 297 11.50 2.04 -23.60
N CYS A 298 11.12 2.12 -22.33
CA CYS A 298 12.04 2.54 -21.26
C CYS A 298 13.02 1.40 -20.97
N SER A 299 14.07 1.29 -21.77
CA SER A 299 15.22 0.42 -21.53
C SER A 299 16.17 1.04 -20.47
N LEU A 300 15.65 1.30 -19.27
CA LEU A 300 16.48 1.57 -18.09
C LEU A 300 16.72 0.26 -17.35
N ARG A 301 17.74 -0.47 -17.78
CA ARG A 301 18.35 -1.53 -16.98
C ARG A 301 19.29 -0.90 -15.96
N THR A 302 18.91 -0.92 -14.69
CA THR A 302 19.88 -0.74 -13.60
C THR A 302 20.69 -2.03 -13.48
N TYR A 303 21.97 -1.98 -13.86
CA TYR A 303 22.94 -3.05 -13.64
C TYR A 303 23.32 -3.10 -12.14
N SER A 304 22.51 -3.75 -11.31
CA SER A 304 22.81 -3.92 -9.88
C SER A 304 23.00 -5.38 -9.45
N SER A 305 23.37 -6.28 -10.37
CA SER A 305 23.68 -7.67 -10.03
C SER A 305 24.96 -8.16 -10.68
N PHE A 306 26.10 -7.53 -10.35
CA PHE A 306 27.39 -8.20 -10.36
C PHE A 306 27.76 -8.51 -8.92
N GLY A 307 27.50 -9.74 -8.49
CA GLY A 307 28.13 -10.28 -7.29
C GLY A 307 29.61 -10.55 -7.58
N PRO A 308 30.51 -10.47 -6.59
CA PRO A 308 31.92 -10.76 -6.78
C PRO A 308 32.10 -12.23 -7.19
N ASN A 309 32.81 -12.44 -8.29
CA ASN A 309 33.28 -13.76 -8.71
C ASN A 309 34.15 -14.35 -7.60
N SER A 310 33.64 -15.36 -6.90
CA SER A 310 34.44 -16.23 -6.06
C SER A 310 35.40 -17.01 -6.95
N THR A 311 36.66 -16.58 -7.00
CA THR A 311 37.75 -17.33 -7.62
C THR A 311 37.88 -18.67 -6.93
N SER A 312 37.73 -19.74 -7.70
CA SER A 312 37.99 -21.12 -7.34
C SER A 312 39.42 -21.29 -6.85
N GLY A 313 39.57 -21.51 -5.54
CA GLY A 313 40.80 -21.99 -4.95
C GLY A 313 41.09 -23.41 -5.44
N HIS A 314 42.19 -23.51 -6.18
CA HIS A 314 42.89 -24.71 -6.58
C HIS A 314 43.29 -25.52 -5.33
N CYS A 315 42.68 -26.69 -5.12
CA CYS A 315 43.19 -27.68 -4.16
C CYS A 315 44.15 -28.60 -4.92
N ASP A 316 45.45 -28.29 -4.83
CA ASP A 316 46.49 -29.26 -5.15
C ASP A 316 46.53 -30.36 -4.09
N ARG A 317 46.54 -31.60 -4.59
CA ARG A 317 46.82 -32.83 -3.83
C ARG A 317 48.31 -32.91 -3.55
N LEU A 318 48.67 -33.09 -2.28
CA LEU A 318 49.72 -34.01 -1.81
C LEU A 318 49.34 -34.55 -0.44
#